data_AF-A0A914UTJ1-F1
#
_entry.id   AF-A0A914UTJ1-F1
#
_cell.length_a   1.000
_cell.length_b   1.000
_cell.length_c   1.000
_cell.angle_alpha   90.00
_cell.angle_beta   90.00
_cell.angle_gamma   90.00
#
_symmetry.space_group_name_H-M   'P 1'
#
loop_
_entity.id
_entity.type
_entity.pdbx_description
1 polymer ?
#
loop_
_entity_poly.entity_id
_entity_poly.type
_entity_poly.pdbx_seq_one_letter_code
_entity_poly.pdbx_strand_id
1 'polypeptide(L)'
;MDENSQKKWNLQITAATTPRRKEKPPPPWVNMNWFERILFCIKVPVRAVWCTSNIAMFFLVYFGFMLPVVWFKTIWPRLYWAYEGKLYRWLQAFIGYWGYTAGYDVVEYGDDVKQYGEEERVLMMINHQSTADVPVLMTILQSKGVACRKTLWLMDIMFRWTPFGIIGHNHGDYFIMQGKA
;
A
#
# COMPACT_ATOMS: atom_id res chain seq x y z
N MET A 1 -4.12 -18.14 35.93
CA MET A 1 -5.37 -17.44 35.57
C MET A 1 -6.50 -18.16 36.26
N ASP A 2 -7.36 -17.44 36.96
CA ASP A 2 -8.54 -18.01 37.62
C ASP A 2 -9.62 -18.35 36.57
N GLU A 3 -10.44 -19.35 36.88
CA GLU A 3 -11.50 -19.85 35.98
C GLU A 3 -12.48 -18.74 35.56
N ASN A 4 -12.64 -17.73 36.42
CA ASN A 4 -13.49 -16.58 36.18
C ASN A 4 -12.87 -15.59 35.17
N SER A 5 -11.56 -15.32 35.22
CA SER A 5 -10.90 -14.55 34.16
C SER A 5 -10.89 -15.30 32.84
N GLN A 6 -10.77 -16.63 32.86
CA GLN A 6 -10.77 -17.44 31.63
C GLN A 6 -12.15 -17.45 30.98
N LYS A 7 -13.22 -17.54 31.76
CA LYS A 7 -14.61 -17.34 31.29
C LYS A 7 -14.84 -15.94 30.74
N LYS A 8 -14.31 -14.90 31.40
CA LYS A 8 -14.43 -13.50 30.94
C LYS A 8 -13.69 -13.24 29.64
N TRP A 9 -12.48 -13.81 29.49
CA TRP A 9 -11.71 -13.80 28.25
C TRP A 9 -12.44 -14.55 27.13
N ASN A 10 -12.94 -15.76 27.41
CA ASN A 10 -13.70 -16.52 26.41
C ASN A 10 -15.01 -15.82 26.01
N LEU A 11 -15.69 -15.16 26.94
CA LEU A 11 -16.88 -14.35 26.65
C LEU A 11 -16.55 -13.12 25.80
N GLN A 12 -15.42 -12.44 26.03
CA GLN A 12 -14.98 -11.33 25.18
C GLN A 12 -14.58 -11.79 23.77
N ILE A 13 -13.92 -12.95 23.65
CA ILE A 13 -13.58 -13.55 22.36
C ILE A 13 -14.85 -14.01 21.61
N THR A 14 -15.85 -14.51 22.34
CA THR A 14 -17.12 -14.96 21.75
C THR A 14 -18.05 -13.79 21.40
N ALA A 15 -18.03 -12.71 22.17
CA ALA A 15 -18.78 -11.47 21.91
C ALA A 15 -18.15 -10.62 20.80
N ALA A 16 -16.82 -10.74 20.61
CA ALA A 16 -16.15 -10.41 19.35
C ALA A 16 -16.45 -11.51 18.32
N THR A 17 -17.74 -11.80 18.10
CA THR A 17 -18.19 -12.66 17.02
C THR A 17 -17.53 -12.13 15.75
N THR A 18 -16.64 -12.95 15.20
CA THR A 18 -16.11 -12.84 13.84
C THR A 18 -17.23 -12.28 12.98
N PRO A 19 -17.07 -11.12 12.31
CA PRO A 19 -18.14 -10.59 11.47
C PRO A 19 -18.55 -11.74 10.57
N ARG A 20 -19.80 -12.20 10.74
CA ARG A 20 -20.34 -13.42 10.14
C ARG A 20 -19.88 -13.38 8.69
N ARG A 21 -18.95 -14.27 8.29
CA ARG A 21 -18.26 -14.19 7.00
C ARG A 21 -19.36 -14.10 5.95
N LYS A 22 -19.65 -12.89 5.47
CA LYS A 22 -20.65 -12.71 4.42
C LYS A 22 -20.18 -13.64 3.32
N GLU A 23 -21.05 -14.54 2.88
CA GLU A 23 -20.73 -15.43 1.77
C GLU A 23 -20.12 -14.56 0.69
N LYS A 24 -18.93 -14.95 0.21
CA LYS A 24 -18.26 -14.18 -0.83
C LYS A 24 -19.28 -14.09 -1.97
N PRO A 25 -19.67 -12.87 -2.41
CA PRO A 25 -20.61 -12.76 -3.50
C PRO A 25 -20.06 -13.59 -4.67
N PRO A 26 -20.93 -14.31 -5.42
CA PRO A 26 -20.48 -15.06 -6.57
C PRO A 26 -19.69 -14.10 -7.46
N PRO A 27 -18.56 -14.56 -8.01
CA PRO A 27 -17.73 -13.67 -8.76
C PRO A 27 -18.51 -13.06 -9.93
N PRO A 28 -18.22 -11.80 -10.31
CA PRO A 28 -19.09 -11.03 -11.20
C PRO A 28 -19.45 -11.75 -12.50
N TRP A 29 -18.55 -12.59 -13.01
CA TRP A 29 -18.72 -13.33 -14.26
C TRP A 29 -19.73 -14.48 -14.21
N VAL A 30 -20.21 -14.90 -13.04
CA VAL A 30 -21.17 -16.01 -12.92
C VAL A 30 -22.52 -15.64 -13.52
N ASN A 31 -22.98 -14.42 -13.29
CA ASN A 31 -24.29 -13.93 -13.74
C ASN A 31 -24.21 -13.05 -15.01
N MET A 32 -23.04 -12.97 -15.65
CA MET A 32 -22.83 -12.10 -16.81
C MET A 32 -23.32 -12.73 -18.12
N ASN A 33 -24.08 -11.94 -18.87
CA ASN A 33 -24.45 -12.23 -20.26
C ASN A 33 -23.21 -12.19 -21.17
N TRP A 34 -23.29 -12.79 -22.36
CA TRP A 34 -22.18 -12.87 -23.31
C TRP A 34 -21.58 -11.50 -23.67
N PHE A 35 -22.42 -10.48 -23.80
CA PHE A 35 -21.97 -9.12 -24.06
C PHE A 35 -21.15 -8.53 -22.89
N GLU A 36 -21.59 -8.75 -21.65
CA GLU A 36 -20.90 -8.28 -20.45
C GLU A 36 -19.55 -8.98 -20.26
N ARG A 37 -19.47 -10.26 -20.63
CA ARG A 37 -18.20 -11.02 -20.63
C ARG A 37 -17.20 -10.42 -21.62
N ILE A 38 -17.65 -10.07 -22.82
CA ILE A 38 -16.81 -9.42 -23.83
C ILE A 38 -16.33 -8.06 -23.30
N LEU A 39 -17.24 -7.24 -22.76
CA LEU A 39 -16.87 -5.96 -22.15
C LEU A 39 -15.89 -6.11 -20.99
N PHE A 40 -16.07 -7.12 -20.14
CA PHE A 40 -15.15 -7.44 -19.04
C PHE A 40 -13.76 -7.80 -19.57
N CYS A 41 -13.68 -8.68 -20.58
CA CYS A 41 -12.43 -9.07 -21.23
C CYS A 41 -11.70 -7.90 -21.88
N ILE A 42 -12.41 -6.86 -22.35
CA ILE A 42 -11.81 -5.62 -22.90
C ILE A 42 -11.42 -4.65 -21.77
N LYS A 43 -12.27 -4.49 -20.76
CA LYS A 43 -12.08 -3.54 -19.65
C LYS A 43 -10.82 -3.87 -18.83
N VAL A 44 -10.56 -5.15 -18.59
CA VAL A 44 -9.39 -5.59 -17.79
C VAL A 44 -8.06 -5.14 -18.41
N PRO A 45 -7.73 -5.43 -19.68
CA PRO A 45 -6.47 -4.99 -20.28
C PRO A 45 -6.41 -3.47 -20.42
N VAL A 46 -7.50 -2.78 -20.77
CA VAL A 46 -7.53 -1.31 -20.82
C VAL A 46 -7.17 -0.70 -19.47
N ARG A 47 -7.75 -1.22 -18.37
CA ARG A 47 -7.40 -0.80 -17.02
C ARG A 47 -5.95 -1.11 -16.68
N ALA A 48 -5.46 -2.30 -17.03
CA ALA A 48 -4.07 -2.68 -16.78
C ALA A 48 -3.07 -1.75 -17.49
N VAL A 49 -3.35 -1.39 -18.74
CA VAL A 49 -2.56 -0.41 -19.51
C VAL A 49 -2.59 0.96 -18.82
N TRP A 50 -3.77 1.44 -18.43
CA TRP A 50 -3.93 2.72 -17.73
C TRP A 50 -3.18 2.77 -16.39
N CYS A 51 -3.28 1.70 -15.59
CA CYS A 51 -2.57 1.61 -14.31
C CYS A 51 -1.05 1.59 -14.52
N THR A 52 -0.57 0.80 -15.49
CA THR A 52 0.87 0.69 -15.80
C THR A 52 1.42 2.00 -16.37
N SER A 53 0.68 2.67 -17.26
CA SER A 53 1.09 3.96 -17.83
C SER A 53 1.20 5.05 -16.76
N ASN A 54 0.33 5.04 -15.75
CA ASN A 54 0.41 6.00 -14.65
C ASN A 54 1.71 5.86 -13.86
N ILE A 55 2.20 4.64 -13.61
CA ILE A 55 3.52 4.45 -12.96
C ILE A 55 4.65 4.94 -13.85
N ALA A 56 4.63 4.62 -15.14
CA ALA A 56 5.67 5.06 -16.06
C ALA A 56 5.75 6.59 -16.16
N MET A 57 4.59 7.25 -16.26
CA MET A 57 4.51 8.70 -16.26
C MET A 57 4.97 9.29 -14.93
N PHE A 58 4.55 8.70 -13.80
CA PHE A 58 5.00 9.16 -12.49
C PHE A 58 6.52 9.03 -12.34
N PHE A 59 7.13 7.97 -12.85
CA PHE A 59 8.58 7.79 -12.83
C PHE A 59 9.30 8.95 -13.52
N LEU A 60 8.86 9.33 -14.72
CA LEU A 60 9.43 10.48 -15.44
C LEU A 60 9.22 11.79 -14.68
N VAL A 61 8.02 11.98 -14.13
CA VAL A 61 7.66 13.19 -13.36
C VAL A 61 8.47 13.28 -12.07
N TYR A 62 8.65 12.18 -11.33
CA TYR A 62 9.44 12.11 -10.12
C TYR A 62 10.88 12.58 -10.38
N PHE A 63 11.55 11.99 -11.37
CA PHE A 63 12.92 12.39 -11.69
C PHE A 63 13.01 13.80 -12.27
N GLY A 64 12.05 14.20 -13.12
CA GLY A 64 11.98 15.58 -13.63
C GLY A 64 11.90 16.62 -12.49
N PHE A 65 11.13 16.33 -11.44
CA PHE A 65 11.03 17.19 -10.27
C PHE A 65 12.18 17.05 -9.28
N MET A 66 12.77 15.87 -9.15
CA MET A 66 13.88 15.61 -8.21
C MET A 66 15.21 16.14 -8.72
N LEU A 67 15.50 16.07 -10.02
CA LEU A 67 16.78 16.48 -10.60
C LEU A 67 17.22 17.91 -10.22
N PRO A 68 16.35 18.94 -10.29
CA PRO A 68 16.71 20.28 -9.81
C PRO A 68 16.91 20.34 -8.29
N VAL A 69 16.17 19.50 -7.55
CA VAL A 69 16.13 19.53 -6.08
C VAL A 69 17.32 18.79 -5.45
N VAL A 70 18.00 17.91 -6.19
CA VAL A 70 19.17 17.14 -5.71
C VAL A 70 20.27 18.05 -5.16
N TRP A 71 20.54 19.19 -5.80
CA TRP A 71 21.53 20.16 -5.32
C TRP A 71 21.19 20.75 -3.95
N PHE A 72 19.89 20.87 -3.64
CA PHE A 72 19.41 21.34 -2.34
C PHE A 72 19.60 20.29 -1.24
N LYS A 73 19.94 19.03 -1.55
CA LYS A 73 20.23 18.03 -0.52
C LYS A 73 21.35 18.46 0.42
N THR A 74 22.37 19.13 -0.11
CA THR A 74 23.53 19.62 0.67
C THR A 74 23.24 20.99 1.32
N ILE A 75 22.54 21.88 0.61
CA ILE A 75 22.31 23.28 1.04
C ILE A 75 21.14 23.37 2.03
N TRP A 76 20.04 22.67 1.74
CA TRP A 76 18.83 22.69 2.55
C TRP A 76 18.18 21.29 2.64
N PRO A 77 18.76 20.38 3.45
CA PRO A 77 18.31 18.99 3.53
C PRO A 77 16.82 18.85 3.88
N ARG A 78 16.31 19.71 4.78
CA ARG A 78 14.89 19.69 5.19
C ARG A 78 13.93 19.90 4.02
N LEU A 79 14.27 20.79 3.08
CA LEU A 79 13.45 21.05 1.90
C LEU A 79 13.48 19.84 0.96
N TYR A 80 14.67 19.30 0.70
CA TYR A 80 14.85 18.09 -0.12
C TYR A 80 13.96 16.95 0.39
N TRP A 81 14.08 16.58 1.68
CA TRP A 81 13.32 15.46 2.25
C TRP A 81 11.82 15.72 2.36
N ALA A 82 11.39 16.97 2.59
CA ALA A 82 9.97 17.33 2.59
C ALA A 82 9.36 17.19 1.19
N TYR A 83 10.10 17.61 0.17
CA TYR A 83 9.67 17.55 -1.23
C TYR A 83 9.66 16.11 -1.75
N GLU A 84 10.74 15.37 -1.52
CA GLU A 84 10.87 13.96 -1.87
C GLU A 84 9.76 13.13 -1.22
N GLY A 85 9.52 13.29 0.09
CA GLY A 85 8.45 12.56 0.78
C GLY A 85 7.04 12.93 0.29
N LYS A 86 6.84 14.15 -0.23
CA LYS A 86 5.57 14.56 -0.86
C LYS A 86 5.35 13.82 -2.18
N LEU A 87 6.38 13.73 -3.02
CA LEU A 87 6.33 12.96 -4.26
C LEU A 87 6.13 11.47 -3.95
N TYR A 88 6.87 10.91 -2.98
CA TYR A 88 6.74 9.51 -2.60
C TYR A 88 5.34 9.15 -2.10
N ARG A 89 4.71 10.03 -1.31
CA ARG A 89 3.29 9.88 -0.92
C ARG A 89 2.36 9.85 -2.13
N TRP A 90 2.60 10.67 -3.16
CA TRP A 90 1.78 10.66 -4.37
C TRP A 90 1.97 9.38 -5.18
N LEU A 91 3.19 8.85 -5.28
CA LEU A 91 3.45 7.54 -5.87
C LEU A 91 2.61 6.44 -5.19
N GLN A 92 2.65 6.39 -3.86
CA GLN A 92 1.84 5.45 -3.09
C GLN A 92 0.34 5.63 -3.34
N ALA A 93 -0.14 6.87 -3.51
CA ALA A 93 -1.54 7.13 -3.80
C ALA A 93 -1.95 6.58 -5.18
N PHE A 94 -1.10 6.71 -6.20
CA PHE A 94 -1.34 6.12 -7.53
C PHE A 94 -1.42 4.60 -7.47
N ILE A 95 -0.53 3.96 -6.71
CA ILE A 95 -0.53 2.50 -6.54
C ILE A 95 -1.77 2.05 -5.73
N GLY A 96 -2.09 2.75 -4.63
CA GLY A 96 -3.30 2.47 -3.85
C GLY A 96 -4.59 2.63 -4.66
N TYR A 97 -4.65 3.63 -5.53
CA TYR A 97 -5.78 3.87 -6.44
C TYR A 97 -6.07 2.67 -7.36
N TRP A 98 -5.09 1.81 -7.66
CA TRP A 98 -5.32 0.61 -8.45
C TRP A 98 -6.35 -0.33 -7.81
N GLY A 99 -6.31 -0.49 -6.48
CA GLY A 99 -7.29 -1.27 -5.74
C GLY A 99 -8.70 -0.70 -5.90
N TYR A 100 -8.83 0.61 -5.79
CA TYR A 100 -10.09 1.31 -6.00
C TYR A 100 -10.64 1.14 -7.42
N THR A 101 -9.81 1.28 -8.47
CA THR A 101 -10.24 1.01 -9.86
C THR A 101 -10.60 -0.45 -10.12
N ALA A 102 -10.16 -1.35 -9.25
CA ALA A 102 -10.53 -2.76 -9.27
C ALA A 102 -11.85 -3.04 -8.54
N GLY A 103 -12.47 -2.03 -7.92
CA GLY A 103 -13.74 -2.13 -7.20
C GLY A 103 -13.56 -2.61 -5.76
N TYR A 104 -12.36 -2.46 -5.19
CA TYR A 104 -12.09 -2.79 -3.79
C TYR A 104 -12.15 -1.54 -2.92
N ASP A 105 -12.92 -1.63 -1.85
CA ASP A 105 -12.92 -0.66 -0.76
C ASP A 105 -12.07 -1.21 0.40
N VAL A 106 -11.15 -0.37 0.89
CA VAL A 106 -10.31 -0.71 2.04
C VAL A 106 -10.92 -0.09 3.28
N VAL A 107 -11.20 -0.93 4.28
CA VAL A 107 -11.74 -0.51 5.58
C VAL A 107 -10.77 -0.92 6.68
N GLU A 108 -10.34 0.06 7.48
CA GLU A 108 -9.48 -0.14 8.64
C GLU A 108 -10.36 -0.37 9.89
N TYR A 109 -9.97 -1.34 10.73
CA TYR A 109 -10.64 -1.64 12.00
C TYR A 109 -9.59 -1.79 13.11
N GLY A 110 -9.94 -1.37 14.33
CA GLY A 110 -9.05 -1.39 15.49
C GLY A 110 -8.63 0.02 15.92
N ASP A 111 -7.50 0.11 16.62
CA ASP A 111 -6.99 1.36 17.17
C ASP A 111 -6.37 2.27 16.09
N ASP A 112 -6.50 3.60 16.25
CA ASP A 112 -5.84 4.54 15.34
C ASP A 112 -4.33 4.61 15.61
N VAL A 113 -3.57 4.02 14.70
CA VAL A 113 -2.10 3.99 14.78
C VAL A 113 -1.43 5.29 14.33
N LYS A 114 -2.18 6.32 13.93
CA LYS A 114 -1.61 7.59 13.43
C LYS A 114 -0.67 8.24 14.45
N GLN A 115 -1.01 8.21 15.74
CA GLN A 115 -0.23 8.83 16.81
C GLN A 115 1.23 8.32 16.85
N TYR A 116 1.43 7.01 16.68
CA TYR A 116 2.75 6.41 16.74
C TYR A 116 3.64 6.82 15.54
N GLY A 117 3.04 7.12 14.39
CA GLY A 117 3.77 7.52 13.18
C GLY A 117 4.33 8.94 13.21
N GLU A 118 3.92 9.77 14.17
CA GLU A 118 4.38 11.16 14.32
C GLU A 118 5.50 11.28 15.37
N GLU A 119 5.39 10.54 16.46
CA GLU A 119 6.25 10.68 17.65
C GLU A 119 7.34 9.61 17.75
N GLU A 120 7.11 8.42 17.19
CA GLU A 120 7.95 7.24 17.43
C GLU A 120 8.47 6.59 16.14
N ARG A 121 9.45 5.68 16.31
CA ARG A 121 9.91 4.79 15.23
C ARG A 121 9.14 3.48 15.33
N VAL A 122 8.22 3.28 14.40
CA VAL A 122 7.32 2.12 14.39
C VAL A 122 7.78 1.11 13.35
N LEU A 123 7.89 -0.16 13.75
CA LEU A 123 7.99 -1.28 12.83
C LEU A 123 6.60 -1.88 12.64
N MET A 124 6.05 -1.75 11.44
CA MET A 124 4.77 -2.37 11.08
C MET A 124 5.01 -3.79 10.57
N MET A 125 4.57 -4.79 11.33
CA MET A 125 4.61 -6.19 10.92
C MET A 125 3.22 -6.61 10.44
N ILE A 126 3.14 -7.10 9.21
CA ILE A 126 1.91 -7.60 8.61
C ILE A 126 2.07 -9.06 8.19
N ASN A 127 0.95 -9.80 8.22
CA ASN A 127 0.90 -11.05 7.48
C ASN A 127 1.01 -10.74 5.98
N HIS A 128 1.68 -11.62 5.23
CA HIS A 128 1.80 -11.48 3.79
C HIS A 128 1.03 -12.60 3.10
N GLN A 129 -0.05 -12.25 2.40
CA GLN A 129 -0.89 -13.17 1.64
C GLN A 129 -0.68 -13.00 0.13
N SER A 130 -0.42 -11.78 -0.33
CA SER A 130 -0.31 -11.49 -1.75
C SER A 130 0.44 -10.20 -2.05
N THR A 131 0.82 -10.00 -3.31
CA THR A 131 1.36 -8.72 -3.77
C THR A 131 0.37 -7.56 -3.66
N ALA A 132 -0.94 -7.84 -3.53
CA ALA A 132 -1.97 -6.81 -3.34
C ALA A 132 -1.95 -6.19 -1.93
N ASP A 133 -1.26 -6.81 -0.96
CA ASP A 133 -1.14 -6.28 0.39
C ASP A 133 -0.43 -4.92 0.40
N VAL A 134 0.51 -4.72 -0.52
CA VAL A 134 1.27 -3.46 -0.66
C VAL A 134 0.36 -2.29 -1.07
N PRO A 135 -0.40 -2.35 -2.19
CA PRO A 135 -1.41 -1.33 -2.51
C PRO A 135 -2.43 -1.07 -1.41
N VAL A 136 -2.86 -2.11 -0.68
CA VAL A 136 -3.80 -1.95 0.44
C VAL A 136 -3.17 -1.13 1.56
N LEU A 137 -1.95 -1.45 1.97
CA LEU A 137 -1.20 -0.68 2.97
C LEU A 137 -0.94 0.76 2.51
N MET A 138 -0.52 0.95 1.25
CA MET A 138 -0.34 2.29 0.68
C MET A 138 -1.62 3.12 0.73
N THR A 139 -2.79 2.49 0.54
CA THR A 139 -4.10 3.13 0.65
C THR A 139 -4.39 3.55 2.09
N ILE A 140 -4.17 2.66 3.06
CA ILE A 140 -4.40 2.93 4.49
C ILE A 140 -3.49 4.06 4.97
N LEU A 141 -2.20 4.01 4.58
CA LEU A 141 -1.23 5.01 5.01
C LEU A 141 -1.56 6.42 4.49
N GLN A 142 -2.30 6.58 3.38
CA GLN A 142 -2.63 7.91 2.83
C GLN A 142 -3.31 8.86 3.83
N SER A 143 -4.08 8.32 4.78
CA SER A 143 -4.76 9.10 5.82
C SER A 143 -3.86 9.40 7.04
N LYS A 144 -2.72 8.71 7.18
CA LYS A 144 -1.84 8.75 8.36
C LYS A 144 -0.71 9.80 8.28
N GLY A 145 -0.92 10.87 7.51
CA GLY A 145 -0.09 12.08 7.57
C GLY A 145 1.40 11.86 7.30
N VAL A 146 2.23 12.09 8.32
CA VAL A 146 3.70 11.96 8.23
C VAL A 146 4.11 10.52 7.94
N ALA A 147 3.39 9.53 8.48
CA ALA A 147 3.71 8.12 8.31
C ALA A 147 3.81 7.75 6.82
N CYS A 148 2.82 8.15 6.00
CA CYS A 148 2.83 7.88 4.57
C CYS A 148 4.08 8.42 3.85
N ARG A 149 4.54 9.61 4.22
CA ARG A 149 5.70 10.27 3.57
C ARG A 149 7.04 9.71 4.02
N LYS A 150 7.09 8.97 5.12
CA LYS A 150 8.34 8.46 5.72
C LYS A 150 8.33 6.94 5.89
N THR A 151 7.32 6.25 5.36
CA THR A 151 7.25 4.79 5.42
C THR A 151 8.34 4.22 4.55
N LEU A 152 9.21 3.42 5.16
CA LEU A 152 10.23 2.68 4.44
C LEU A 152 9.75 1.25 4.24
N TRP A 153 9.91 0.76 3.02
CA TRP A 153 9.55 -0.60 2.66
C TRP A 153 10.76 -1.52 2.75
N LEU A 154 10.53 -2.73 3.24
CA LEU A 154 11.46 -3.83 3.14
C LEU A 154 10.97 -4.75 2.02
N MET A 155 11.75 -4.84 0.95
CA MET A 155 11.36 -5.53 -0.28
C MET A 155 12.40 -6.55 -0.71
N ASP A 156 11.98 -7.49 -1.57
CA ASP A 156 12.90 -8.40 -2.24
C ASP A 156 13.74 -7.65 -3.30
N ILE A 157 15.00 -8.06 -3.46
CA ILE A 157 15.94 -7.50 -4.43
C ILE A 157 15.45 -7.57 -5.90
N MET A 158 14.56 -8.51 -6.22
CA MET A 158 13.90 -8.60 -7.53
C MET A 158 13.19 -7.29 -7.92
N PHE A 159 12.65 -6.55 -6.95
CA PHE A 159 11.94 -5.30 -7.21
C PHE A 159 12.87 -4.10 -7.42
N ARG A 160 14.16 -4.21 -7.09
CA ARG A 160 15.12 -3.09 -7.11
C ARG A 160 15.20 -2.36 -8.45
N TRP A 161 15.07 -3.08 -9.56
CA TRP A 161 15.21 -2.55 -10.92
C TRP A 161 13.88 -2.16 -11.57
N THR A 162 12.78 -2.25 -10.83
CA THR A 162 11.48 -1.75 -11.30
C THR A 162 11.40 -0.23 -11.14
N PRO A 163 10.55 0.48 -11.90
CA PRO A 163 10.35 1.92 -11.70
C PRO A 163 10.03 2.29 -10.25
N PHE A 164 9.20 1.48 -9.59
CA PHE A 164 8.90 1.64 -8.16
C PHE A 164 10.14 1.42 -7.29
N GLY A 165 10.90 0.34 -7.52
CA GLY A 165 12.09 0.03 -6.73
C GLY A 165 13.21 1.06 -6.86
N ILE A 166 13.39 1.66 -8.04
CA ILE A 166 14.36 2.73 -8.25
C ILE A 166 13.98 3.98 -7.44
N ILE A 167 12.69 4.36 -7.46
CA ILE A 167 12.19 5.48 -6.64
C ILE A 167 12.30 5.15 -5.15
N GLY A 168 11.90 3.94 -4.75
CA GLY A 168 12.01 3.47 -3.38
C GLY A 168 13.44 3.49 -2.87
N HIS A 169 14.41 3.08 -3.68
CA HIS A 169 15.82 3.15 -3.33
C HIS A 169 16.29 4.60 -3.07
N ASN A 170 15.80 5.58 -3.85
CA ASN A 170 16.10 6.99 -3.62
C ASN A 170 15.39 7.55 -2.37
N HIS A 171 14.20 7.05 -2.06
CA HIS A 171 13.47 7.37 -0.83
C HIS A 171 14.18 6.84 0.42
N GLY A 172 14.84 5.68 0.31
CA GLY A 172 15.52 4.99 1.41
C GLY A 172 14.95 3.62 1.74
N ASP A 173 14.12 3.04 0.87
CA ASP A 173 13.60 1.68 1.00
C ASP A 173 14.74 0.65 0.95
N TYR A 174 14.57 -0.42 1.71
CA TYR A 174 15.56 -1.49 1.85
C TYR A 174 15.21 -2.68 0.98
N PHE A 175 16.21 -3.16 0.23
CA PHE A 175 16.09 -4.35 -0.62
C PHE A 175 16.98 -5.45 -0.08
N ILE A 176 16.38 -6.59 0.24
CA ILE A 176 17.06 -7.77 0.76
C ILE A 176 16.90 -8.94 -0.22
N MET A 177 17.91 -9.79 -0.29
CA MET A 177 17.76 -11.07 -0.97
C MET A 177 17.03 -12.00 0.00
N GLN A 178 15.93 -12.63 -0.44
CA GLN A 178 15.31 -13.67 0.36
C GLN A 178 16.36 -14.74 0.77
N GLY A 179 16.28 -15.19 2.02
CA GLY A 179 17.15 -16.25 2.51
C GLY A 179 17.02 -17.50 1.65
N LYS A 180 18.13 -18.22 1.44
CA LYS A 180 18.06 -19.58 0.88
C LYS A 180 17.18 -20.41 1.82
N ALA A 181 16.09 -20.96 1.30
CA ALA A 181 15.28 -21.97 1.98
C ALA A 181 16.10 -23.26 2.21
#